data_AF-A0A6A7BWP7-F1
#
_entry.id   AF-A0A6A7BWP7-F1
#
_cell.length_a   1.000
_cell.length_b   1.000
_cell.length_c   1.000
_cell.angle_alpha   90.00
_cell.angle_beta   90.00
_cell.angle_gamma   90.00
#
_symmetry.space_group_name_H-M   'P 1'
#
loop_
_entity.id
_entity.type
_entity.pdbx_description
1 polymer ?
#
loop_
_entity_poly.entity_id
_entity_poly.type
_entity_poly.pdbx_seq_one_letter_code
_entity_poly.pdbx_strand_id
1 'polypeptide(L)'
;MTEGTSNLTNSLWEHHHYIPPPTQASYPLPQDRYLCTTCNKSFSRPSSLKIHSHSHTGEKPFKCPHQGCGKAFSVRSNMKRHERGCHPT
;
A
#
# COMPACT_ATOMS: atom_id res chain seq x y z
N MET A 1 -67.48 -16.19 35.42
CA MET A 1 -67.68 -14.73 35.47
C MET A 1 -66.87 -14.30 36.68
N THR A 2 -65.71 -13.68 36.60
CA THR A 2 -65.21 -12.63 35.70
C THR A 2 -63.66 -12.65 35.66
N GLU A 3 -63.11 -12.36 34.47
CA GLU A 3 -61.96 -11.46 34.20
C GLU A 3 -60.72 -11.56 35.13
N GLY A 4 -59.55 -12.00 34.69
CA GLY A 4 -58.83 -11.50 33.52
C GLY A 4 -57.98 -10.29 33.89
N THR A 5 -56.82 -10.49 34.54
CA THR A 5 -55.73 -9.49 34.53
C THR A 5 -54.40 -10.17 34.19
N SER A 6 -54.13 -10.17 32.89
CA SER A 6 -52.81 -10.24 32.30
C SER A 6 -51.90 -9.21 32.94
N ASN A 7 -50.71 -9.60 33.40
CA ASN A 7 -49.58 -8.67 33.49
C ASN A 7 -48.23 -9.40 33.37
N LEU A 8 -47.59 -9.10 32.23
CA LEU A 8 -46.16 -8.87 32.04
C LEU A 8 -45.23 -10.09 32.00
N THR A 9 -45.15 -10.64 30.78
CA THR A 9 -43.94 -11.14 30.11
C THR A 9 -42.72 -11.37 31.00
N ASN A 10 -42.55 -12.60 31.50
CA ASN A 10 -41.23 -13.13 31.80
C ASN A 10 -40.51 -13.41 30.47
N SER A 11 -40.06 -12.34 29.82
CA SER A 11 -39.14 -12.36 28.71
C SER A 11 -37.76 -12.09 29.29
N LEU A 12 -37.21 -13.10 29.97
CA LEU A 12 -35.80 -13.15 30.38
C LEU A 12 -34.93 -13.42 29.14
N TRP A 13 -35.04 -12.57 28.12
CA TRP A 13 -34.07 -12.49 27.05
C TRP A 13 -32.95 -11.62 27.58
N GLU A 14 -32.08 -12.27 28.35
CA GLU A 14 -30.74 -11.80 28.63
C GLU A 14 -30.22 -11.10 27.37
N HIS A 15 -29.98 -9.79 27.47
CA HIS A 15 -29.26 -9.04 26.46
C HIS A 15 -27.84 -9.61 26.45
N HIS A 16 -27.66 -10.73 25.75
CA HIS A 16 -26.36 -11.22 25.37
C HIS A 16 -25.70 -10.08 24.61
N HIS A 17 -24.84 -9.34 25.30
CA HIS A 17 -23.74 -8.64 24.68
C HIS A 17 -22.97 -9.71 23.92
N TYR A 18 -23.33 -9.89 22.66
CA TYR A 18 -22.57 -10.67 21.72
C TYR A 18 -21.23 -9.96 21.57
N ILE A 19 -20.29 -10.35 22.42
CA ILE A 19 -18.88 -10.08 22.22
C ILE A 19 -18.47 -11.11 21.18
N PRO A 20 -18.27 -10.74 19.91
CA PRO A 20 -17.76 -11.69 18.93
C PRO A 20 -16.44 -12.30 19.46
N PRO A 21 -16.15 -13.58 19.18
CA PRO A 21 -14.83 -14.15 19.47
C PRO A 21 -13.75 -13.28 18.81
N PRO A 22 -12.48 -13.28 19.28
CA PRO A 22 -11.39 -12.63 18.58
C PRO A 22 -11.27 -13.30 17.21
N THR A 23 -11.98 -12.75 16.23
CA THR A 23 -11.87 -13.18 14.86
C THR A 23 -10.41 -12.93 14.53
N GLN A 24 -9.70 -13.97 14.08
CA GLN A 24 -8.44 -13.80 13.36
C GLN A 24 -8.72 -13.17 11.99
N ALA A 25 -9.53 -12.11 11.95
CA ALA A 25 -9.72 -11.27 10.80
C ALA A 25 -8.63 -10.20 10.82
N SER A 26 -7.37 -10.63 10.76
CA SER A 26 -6.38 -9.80 10.08
C SER A 26 -6.61 -10.04 8.60
N TYR A 27 -7.56 -9.30 8.02
CA TYR A 27 -7.59 -9.04 6.59
C TYR A 27 -6.13 -8.90 6.13
N PRO A 28 -5.68 -9.53 5.02
CA PRO A 28 -4.38 -9.22 4.48
C PRO A 28 -4.29 -7.70 4.36
N LEU A 29 -3.46 -7.08 5.20
CA LEU A 29 -3.21 -5.64 5.19
C LEU A 29 -2.95 -5.22 3.74
N PRO A 30 -3.38 -4.00 3.33
CA PRO A 30 -3.42 -3.56 1.93
C PRO A 30 -2.24 -4.12 1.15
N GLN A 31 -2.52 -4.79 0.03
CA GLN A 31 -1.54 -5.50 -0.81
C GLN A 31 -0.40 -4.62 -1.38
N ASP A 32 -0.20 -3.41 -0.87
CA ASP A 32 0.99 -2.57 -1.02
C ASP A 32 2.05 -2.90 0.05
N ARG A 33 2.59 -4.13 0.02
CA ARG A 33 3.57 -4.65 0.99
C ARG A 33 4.97 -4.04 0.88
N TYR A 34 5.18 -3.05 0.02
CA TYR A 34 6.51 -2.47 -0.21
C TYR A 34 6.56 -1.06 0.37
N LEU A 35 6.88 -0.99 1.66
CA LEU A 35 7.01 0.26 2.40
C LEU A 35 8.46 0.78 2.33
N CYS A 36 8.60 2.09 2.10
CA CYS A 36 9.87 2.77 2.27
C CYS A 36 10.12 3.02 3.74
N THR A 37 11.20 2.47 4.31
CA THR A 37 11.55 2.67 5.71
C THR A 37 11.98 4.11 6.04
N THR A 38 12.41 4.88 5.03
CA THR A 38 12.85 6.28 5.21
C THR A 38 11.69 7.26 5.32
N CYS A 39 10.61 7.06 4.56
CA CYS A 39 9.50 8.03 4.48
C CYS A 39 8.10 7.40 4.59
N ASN A 40 8.03 6.11 4.91
CA ASN A 40 6.82 5.31 5.10
C ASN A 40 5.83 5.29 3.92
N LYS A 41 6.27 5.69 2.72
CA LYS A 41 5.47 5.59 1.49
C LYS A 41 5.31 4.12 1.09
N SER A 42 4.08 3.72 0.75
CA SER A 42 3.76 2.40 0.24
C SER A 42 3.82 2.36 -1.29
N PHE A 43 4.16 1.19 -1.82
CA PHE A 43 4.21 0.90 -3.24
C PHE A 43 3.58 -0.47 -3.51
N SER A 44 2.93 -0.61 -4.66
CA SER A 44 2.30 -1.89 -5.07
C SER A 44 3.30 -2.93 -5.57
N ARG A 45 4.54 -2.52 -5.86
CA ARG A 45 5.58 -3.37 -6.46
C ARG A 45 6.94 -3.13 -5.79
N PRO A 46 7.77 -4.18 -5.60
CA PRO A 46 9.09 -4.03 -4.98
C PRO A 46 10.04 -3.22 -5.86
N SER A 47 9.90 -3.33 -7.19
CA SER A 47 10.68 -2.54 -8.14
C SER A 47 10.38 -1.04 -8.01
N SER A 48 9.13 -0.65 -7.76
CA SER A 48 8.76 0.74 -7.53
C SER A 48 9.36 1.27 -6.23
N LEU A 49 9.34 0.46 -5.15
CA LEU A 49 10.02 0.82 -3.90
C LEU A 49 11.53 0.97 -4.10
N LYS A 50 12.18 0.05 -4.82
CA LYS A 50 13.63 0.12 -5.10
C LYS A 50 13.99 1.35 -5.94
N ILE A 51 13.18 1.66 -6.95
CA ILE A 51 13.37 2.89 -7.74
C ILE A 51 13.18 4.12 -6.84
N HIS A 52 12.18 4.09 -5.98
CA HIS A 52 11.93 5.16 -5.02
C HIS A 52 13.09 5.34 -4.04
N SER A 53 13.73 4.28 -3.55
CA SER A 53 14.85 4.43 -2.60
C SER A 53 16.02 5.22 -3.19
N HIS A 54 16.22 5.20 -4.51
CA HIS A 54 17.21 6.04 -5.18
C HIS A 54 16.92 7.55 -5.04
N SER A 55 15.69 7.98 -4.74
CA SER A 55 15.40 9.39 -4.47
C SER A 55 15.97 9.85 -3.12
N HIS A 56 16.19 8.92 -2.19
CA HIS A 56 16.79 9.22 -0.89
C HIS A 56 18.32 9.15 -0.96
N THR A 57 18.87 8.16 -1.64
CA THR A 57 20.33 7.99 -1.77
C THR A 57 20.95 8.87 -2.85
N GLY A 58 20.14 9.41 -3.77
CA GLY A 58 20.63 10.15 -4.94
C GLY A 58 21.30 9.28 -6.00
N GLU A 59 21.25 7.95 -5.85
CA GLU A 59 21.85 7.01 -6.80
C GLU A 59 21.22 7.12 -8.19
N LYS A 60 22.08 7.11 -9.21
CA LYS A 60 21.66 7.17 -10.62
C LYS A 60 22.40 6.09 -11.41
N PRO A 61 22.01 4.81 -11.26
CA PRO A 61 22.71 3.69 -11.87
C PRO A 61 22.61 3.69 -13.41
N PHE A 62 21.63 4.37 -14.00
CA PHE A 62 21.42 4.37 -15.44
C PHE A 62 22.07 5.58 -16.10
N LYS A 63 23.32 5.42 -16.55
CA LYS A 63 24.04 6.45 -17.32
C LYS A 63 23.65 6.41 -18.79
N CYS A 64 23.60 7.58 -19.43
CA CYS A 64 23.46 7.66 -20.89
C CYS A 64 24.70 7.03 -21.56
N PRO A 65 24.52 6.13 -22.54
CA PRO A 65 25.63 5.48 -23.22
C PRO A 65 26.36 6.41 -24.21
N HIS A 66 25.74 7.53 -24.59
CA HIS A 66 26.32 8.47 -25.54
C HIS A 66 27.54 9.17 -24.93
N GLN A 67 28.67 9.05 -25.62
CA GLN A 67 29.94 9.64 -25.19
C GLN A 67 29.81 11.17 -25.10
N GLY A 68 30.33 11.76 -24.03
CA GLY A 68 30.24 13.21 -23.78
C GLY A 68 28.91 13.71 -23.19
N CYS A 69 27.85 12.90 -23.11
CA CYS A 69 26.58 13.35 -22.53
C CYS A 69 26.63 13.45 -21.00
N GLY A 70 27.23 12.47 -20.32
CA GLY A 70 27.42 12.46 -18.86
C GLY A 70 26.13 12.38 -18.01
N LYS A 71 24.93 12.41 -18.62
CA LYS A 71 23.65 12.37 -17.89
C LYS A 71 23.39 10.98 -17.30
N ALA A 72 22.88 10.96 -16.07
CA ALA A 72 22.49 9.74 -15.36
C ALA A 72 21.08 9.85 -14.78
N PHE A 73 20.41 8.71 -14.65
CA PHE A 73 19.01 8.60 -14.25
C PHE A 73 18.83 7.53 -13.17
N SER A 74 17.85 7.73 -12.29
CA SER A 74 17.42 6.74 -11.28
C SER A 74 16.56 5.63 -11.88
N VAL A 75 16.00 5.84 -13.09
CA VAL A 75 15.11 4.88 -13.77
C VAL A 75 15.55 4.63 -15.21
N ARG A 76 15.61 3.36 -15.61
CA ARG A 76 16.01 2.93 -16.96
C ARG A 76 15.11 3.52 -18.06
N SER A 77 13.80 3.57 -17.84
CA SER A 77 12.84 4.12 -18.82
C SER A 77 13.09 5.60 -19.09
N ASN A 78 13.46 6.37 -18.06
CA ASN A 78 13.80 7.79 -18.20
C ASN A 78 15.07 7.97 -19.03
N MET A 79 16.11 7.16 -18.78
CA MET A 79 17.33 7.16 -19.58
C MET A 79 17.04 6.85 -21.06
N LYS A 80 16.28 5.79 -21.34
CA LYS A 80 15.90 5.43 -22.73
C LYS A 80 15.07 6.50 -23.43
N ARG A 81 14.19 7.20 -22.70
CA ARG A 81 13.43 8.33 -23.25
C ARG A 81 14.37 9.49 -23.60
N HIS A 82 15.33 9.79 -22.73
CA HIS A 82 16.33 10.81 -23.00
C HIS A 82 17.19 10.44 -24.22
N GLU A 83 17.67 9.20 -24.30
CA GLU A 83 18.45 8.70 -25.44
C GLU A 83 17.71 8.92 -26.76
N ARG A 84 16.46 8.44 -26.87
CA ARG A 84 15.65 8.61 -28.10
C ARG A 84 15.35 10.06 -28.46
N GLY A 85 15.35 10.98 -27.50
CA GLY A 85 14.98 12.38 -27.74
C GLY A 85 16.16 13.31 -27.97
N CYS A 86 17.25 13.15 -27.21
CA CYS A 86 18.44 13.99 -27.31
C CYS A 86 19.52 13.41 -28.22
N HIS A 87 19.52 12.09 -28.41
CA HIS A 87 20.46 11.37 -29.26
C HIS A 87 19.70 10.51 -30.26
N PRO A 88 18.89 11.11 -31.14
CA PRO A 88 18.37 10.38 -32.28
C PRO A 88 19.57 9.87 -33.09
N THR A 89 19.59 8.57 -33.35
CA THR A 89 20.59 7.90 -34.18
C THR A 89 20.63 8.46 -35.58
#